data_AF-A0A962UH31-F1
#
_entry.id   AF-A0A962UH31-F1
#
_cell.length_a   1.000
_cell.length_b   1.000
_cell.length_c   1.000
_cell.angle_alpha   90.00
_cell.angle_beta   90.00
_cell.angle_gamma   90.00
#
_symmetry.space_group_name_H-M   'P 1'
#
loop_
_entity.id
_entity.type
_entity.pdbx_description
1 polymer ?
#
loop_
_entity_poly.entity_id
_entity_poly.type
_entity_poly.pdbx_seq_one_letter_code
_entity_poly.pdbx_strand_id
1 'polypeptide(L)' 'MQPRFACDDEVRVIRNLRNDGTYPGCATGTLLVRRGSVGFVRHIGV' A
#
# COMPACT_ATOMS: atom_id res chain seq x y z
N MET A 1 6.92 -15.75 10.51
CA MET A 1 7.63 -14.67 9.82
C MET A 1 7.29 -13.37 10.52
N GLN A 2 8.26 -12.55 10.93
CA GLN A 2 7.98 -11.23 11.51
C GLN A 2 7.82 -10.19 10.40
N PRO A 3 6.87 -9.25 10.49
CA PRO A 3 6.74 -8.16 9.52
C PRO A 3 7.96 -7.25 9.57
N ARG A 4 8.34 -6.69 8.41
CA ARG A 4 9.51 -5.82 8.29
C ARG A 4 9.30 -4.41 8.87
N PHE A 5 8.05 -3.95 8.93
CA PHE A 5 7.66 -2.63 9.40
C PHE A 5 6.69 -2.78 10.57
N ALA A 6 6.62 -1.77 11.43
CA ALA A 6 5.64 -1.64 12.51
C ALA A 6 4.52 -0.67 12.10
N CYS A 7 3.41 -0.66 12.86
CA CYS A 7 2.42 0.40 12.73
C CYS A 7 3.07 1.76 13.01
N ASP A 8 2.57 2.79 12.33
CA ASP A 8 3.05 4.17 12.36
C ASP A 8 4.45 4.41 11.79
N ASP A 9 5.15 3.39 11.27
CA ASP A 9 6.38 3.57 10.50
C ASP A 9 6.12 4.36 9.21
N GLU A 10 6.98 5.35 8.91
CA GLU A 10 7.01 6.02 7.61
C GLU A 10 7.63 5.10 6.56
N VAL A 11 6.93 4.89 5.44
CA VAL A 11 7.35 4.00 4.36
C VAL A 11 7.22 4.68 3.00
N ARG A 12 8.09 4.28 2.06
CA ARG A 12 8.06 4.72 0.67
C ARG A 12 7.67 3.57 -0.25
N VAL A 13 6.71 3.83 -1.14
CA VAL A 13 6.26 2.86 -2.14
C VAL A 13 7.33 2.67 -3.22
N ILE A 14 7.78 1.42 -3.43
CA ILE A 14 8.86 1.11 -4.39
C ILE A 14 8.39 0.88 -5.84
N ARG A 15 7.09 0.69 -6.06
CA ARG A 15 6.46 0.45 -7.38
C ARG A 15 5.04 1.00 -7.41
N ASN A 16 4.52 1.32 -8.60
CA ASN A 16 3.12 1.77 -8.71
C ASN A 16 2.17 0.73 -8.11
N LEU A 17 1.30 1.17 -7.20
CA LEU A 17 0.24 0.35 -6.65
C LEU A 17 -0.99 0.50 -7.54
N ARG A 18 -1.46 -0.61 -8.11
CA ARG A 18 -2.70 -0.66 -8.88
C ARG A 18 -3.72 -1.50 -8.13
N ASN A 19 -5.00 -1.18 -8.31
CA ASN A 19 -6.08 -2.00 -7.78
C ASN A 19 -6.03 -3.39 -8.44
N ASP A 20 -5.94 -4.45 -7.66
CA ASP A 20 -6.01 -5.84 -8.13
C ASP A 20 -7.46 -6.35 -8.25
N GLY A 21 -8.44 -5.52 -7.89
CA GLY A 21 -9.86 -5.84 -7.87
C GLY A 21 -10.44 -5.87 -6.46
N THR A 22 -9.61 -5.75 -5.41
CA THR A 22 -10.07 -5.78 -4.02
C THR A 22 -10.32 -4.40 -3.41
N TYR A 23 -9.78 -3.33 -3.99
CA TYR A 23 -10.00 -1.98 -3.48
C TYR A 23 -11.38 -1.44 -3.93
N PRO A 24 -12.25 -1.01 -3.00
CA PRO A 24 -13.63 -0.65 -3.31
C PRO A 24 -13.73 0.66 -4.09
N GLY A 25 -14.77 0.78 -4.92
CA GLY A 25 -15.10 2.02 -5.63
C GLY A 25 -14.17 2.40 -6.79
N CYS A 26 -13.28 1.51 -7.21
CA CYS A 26 -12.37 1.72 -8.36
C CYS A 26 -12.32 0.47 -9.24
N ALA A 27 -12.15 0.64 -10.56
CA ALA A 27 -11.98 -0.49 -11.47
C ALA A 27 -10.63 -1.23 -11.25
N THR A 28 -10.56 -2.51 -11.57
CA THR A 28 -9.31 -3.28 -11.59
C THR A 28 -8.29 -2.60 -12.52
N GLY A 29 -7.04 -2.55 -12.08
CA GLY A 29 -5.93 -1.90 -12.78
C GLY A 29 -5.81 -0.39 -12.53
N THR A 30 -6.78 0.25 -11.87
CA THR A 30 -6.70 1.68 -11.51
C THR A 30 -5.42 1.98 -10.73
N LEU A 31 -4.68 3.02 -11.11
CA LEU A 31 -3.49 3.47 -10.37
C LEU A 31 -3.93 4.12 -9.06
N LEU A 32 -3.64 3.48 -7.93
CA LEU A 32 -4.00 3.95 -6.59
C LEU A 32 -2.91 4.85 -6.00
N VAL A 33 -1.65 4.39 -6.06
CA VAL A 33 -0.51 5.12 -5.47
C VAL A 33 0.67 5.09 -6.45
N ARG A 34 1.29 6.26 -6.66
CA ARG A 34 2.47 6.38 -7.51
C ARG A 34 3.71 5.84 -6.79
N ARG A 35 4.63 5.27 -7.55
CA ARG A 35 5.97 4.94 -7.04
C ARG A 35 6.61 6.21 -6.44
N GLY A 36 7.28 6.04 -5.31
CA GLY A 36 7.98 7.12 -4.61
C GLY A 36 7.11 7.89 -3.61
N SER A 37 5.78 7.71 -3.63
CA SER A 37 4.91 8.26 -2.59
C SER A 37 5.29 7.73 -1.22
N VAL A 38 5.24 8.62 -0.22
CA VAL A 38 5.50 8.34 1.20
C VAL A 38 4.17 8.30 1.95
N GLY A 39 4.07 7.41 2.94
CA GLY A 39 2.91 7.29 3.83
C GLY A 39 3.27 6.50 5.09
N PHE A 40 2.27 6.13 5.87
CA PHE A 40 2.47 5.42 7.15
C PHE A 40 1.77 4.06 7.16
N VAL A 41 2.35 3.10 7.89
CA VAL A 41 1.71 1.79 8.09
C VAL A 41 0.53 1.93 9.05
N ARG A 42 -0.68 1.80 8.51
CA ARG A 42 -1.91 1.91 9.32
C ARG A 42 -2.28 0.64 10.07
N HIS A 43 -2.07 -0.52 9.44
CA HIS A 43 -2.43 -1.82 10.00
C HIS A 43 -1.63 -2.92 9.29
N ILE A 44 -1.26 -3.96 10.03
CA ILE A 44 -0.60 -5.16 9.51
C ILE A 44 -1.57 -6.31 9.76
N GLY A 45 -2.02 -6.96 8.68
CA GLY A 45 -2.90 -8.12 8.78
C GLY A 45 -2.26 -9.23 9.61
N VAL A 46 -3.08 -9.92 10.40
CA VAL A 46 -2.73 -11.16 11.12
C VAL A 46 -3.19 -12.35 10.29
#